data_AF-A0A3C1ES53-F1
#
_entry.id   AF-A0A3C1ES53-F1
#
_cell.length_a   1.000
_cell.length_b   1.000
_cell.length_c   1.000
_cell.angle_alpha   90.00
_cell.angle_beta   90.00
_cell.angle_gamma   90.00
#
_symmetry.space_group_name_H-M   'P 1'
#
loop_
_entity.id
_entity.type
_entity.pdbx_description
1 polymer ?
#
loop_
_entity_poly.entity_id
_entity_poly.type
_entity_poly.pdbx_seq_one_letter_code
_entity_poly.pdbx_strand_id
1 'polypeptide(L)'
;MQVQRTLSLPCGTIGSAAPPGLDGLRLNTDIQAAILKRPPTEALAPAFSLRPAATRGLGPVAAASPQAPAASEAATEPGSNALAEALPDGLLRQTVMAMPRAAADAQAGGAGLDRVFDQRGPAAQAADPQPQGIADPHRPKSFEEIPSLDPRYTTPESKARTVTIMGSSQSPEKIRAFIELAGRAAGELARRGYNILTGCGKDGVMGAAYDAAVAASRAPAQNGIQPGENLAIVVTPAWRDENLEDARAIGIADSEPARVEKFQQASDTFIIFAGGAYTLPEATILIGKNRYAPPEQRKRIIIVGREWFAGLRMQYQRLYEDGTLGKNKDGAPVTPEQLFTVVDTFEGILAALPASADLAQEEAKGRAAPGPGAPARVAPASSPETVVLYPNGEESLQRALELIALNRYRLHGPRKKIILVGQKFFAGLKLQYRRLFEDGTLGVDPDELFQVVESRKERLKRLSE
;
A
#
# COMPACT_ATOMS: atom_id res chain seq x y z
N MET A 1 -5.20 -78.61 22.11
CA MET A 1 -6.11 -77.53 21.69
C MET A 1 -5.46 -76.79 20.54
N GLN A 2 -6.21 -76.60 19.46
CA GLN A 2 -5.72 -76.35 18.11
C GLN A 2 -5.24 -74.91 17.85
N VAL A 3 -4.25 -74.88 16.97
CA VAL A 3 -3.59 -73.76 16.28
C VAL A 3 -4.56 -73.03 15.37
N GLN A 4 -4.49 -71.69 15.30
CA GLN A 4 -4.68 -70.99 14.03
C GLN A 4 -3.63 -69.90 13.82
N ARG A 5 -2.91 -70.08 12.72
CA ARG A 5 -1.93 -69.17 12.10
C ARG A 5 -2.68 -68.06 11.37
N THR A 6 -2.11 -66.86 11.31
CA THR A 6 -2.42 -65.90 10.24
C THR A 6 -1.13 -65.43 9.61
N LEU A 7 -1.06 -65.60 8.30
CA LEU A 7 0.07 -65.38 7.41
C LEU A 7 0.12 -63.92 6.95
N SER A 8 1.35 -63.43 6.78
CA SER A 8 1.71 -62.18 6.08
C SER A 8 1.88 -62.39 4.57
N LEU A 9 1.91 -61.26 3.85
CA LEU A 9 2.40 -60.94 2.49
C LEU A 9 1.33 -60.77 1.40
N PRO A 10 1.60 -60.04 0.28
CA PRO A 10 2.51 -58.89 0.08
C PRO A 10 1.91 -57.73 -0.76
N CYS A 11 2.66 -56.62 -0.84
CA CYS A 11 2.49 -55.52 -1.80
C CYS A 11 2.54 -55.99 -3.26
N GLY A 12 1.58 -55.52 -4.06
CA GLY A 12 1.58 -55.60 -5.52
C GLY A 12 1.61 -54.20 -6.13
N THR A 13 2.58 -53.97 -7.02
CA THR A 13 2.72 -52.85 -7.95
C THR A 13 1.62 -52.90 -9.02
N ILE A 14 0.91 -51.79 -9.25
CA ILE A 14 -0.02 -51.64 -10.38
C ILE A 14 0.49 -50.50 -11.27
N GLY A 15 0.85 -50.87 -12.50
CA GLY A 15 1.24 -49.96 -13.57
C GLY A 15 0.04 -49.15 -14.08
N SER A 16 0.31 -47.87 -14.36
CA SER A 16 -0.63 -46.91 -14.92
C SER A 16 -0.93 -47.22 -16.39
N ALA A 17 -2.17 -47.61 -16.67
CA ALA A 17 -2.74 -47.63 -18.02
C ALA A 17 -3.27 -46.23 -18.37
N ALA A 18 -2.90 -45.72 -19.55
CA ALA A 18 -3.41 -44.47 -20.10
C ALA A 18 -4.87 -44.63 -20.56
N PRO A 19 -5.76 -43.64 -20.31
CA PRO A 19 -7.09 -43.63 -20.93
C PRO A 19 -7.07 -42.92 -22.30
N PRO A 20 -8.03 -43.26 -23.20
CA PRO A 20 -8.02 -42.87 -24.61
C PRO A 20 -8.74 -41.54 -24.89
N GLY A 21 -8.26 -40.88 -25.96
CA GLY A 21 -9.04 -40.18 -27.00
C GLY A 21 -10.21 -39.26 -26.60
N LEU A 22 -10.01 -37.96 -26.80
CA LEU A 22 -11.08 -37.03 -27.17
C LEU A 22 -10.68 -36.29 -28.44
N ASP A 23 -11.11 -36.86 -29.57
CA ASP A 23 -11.27 -36.15 -30.84
C ASP A 23 -12.49 -35.24 -30.75
N GLY A 24 -12.35 -34.01 -31.26
CA GLY A 24 -13.49 -33.24 -31.75
C GLY A 24 -13.73 -31.89 -31.10
N LEU A 25 -12.91 -30.90 -31.40
CA LEU A 25 -13.32 -29.49 -31.46
C LEU A 25 -12.61 -28.81 -32.64
N ARG A 26 -13.30 -28.76 -33.78
CA ARG A 26 -12.90 -27.96 -34.95
C ARG A 26 -13.03 -26.47 -34.60
N LEU A 27 -11.91 -25.75 -34.57
CA LEU A 27 -11.88 -24.29 -34.56
C LEU A 27 -11.84 -23.75 -35.99
N ASN A 28 -12.61 -22.68 -36.16
CA ASN A 28 -12.98 -22.00 -37.40
C ASN A 28 -11.77 -21.35 -38.10
N THR A 29 -11.53 -21.67 -39.37
CA THR A 29 -10.34 -21.32 -40.17
C THR A 29 -10.38 -19.93 -40.84
N ASP A 30 -11.38 -19.09 -40.56
CA ASP A 30 -11.59 -17.85 -41.34
C ASP A 30 -10.83 -16.60 -40.84
N ILE A 31 -9.97 -16.71 -39.83
CA ILE A 31 -9.25 -15.53 -39.27
C ILE A 31 -7.79 -15.42 -39.75
N GLN A 32 -7.22 -16.44 -40.40
CA GLN A 32 -5.82 -16.38 -40.86
C GLN A 32 -5.59 -15.72 -42.23
N ALA A 33 -6.64 -15.38 -42.99
CA ALA A 33 -6.48 -14.84 -44.35
C ALA A 33 -6.42 -13.30 -44.47
N ALA A 34 -6.56 -12.54 -43.38
CA ALA A 34 -6.68 -11.07 -43.45
C ALA A 34 -5.42 -10.26 -43.04
N ILE A 35 -4.31 -10.92 -42.65
CA ILE A 35 -3.14 -10.22 -42.06
C ILE A 35 -1.96 -10.06 -43.04
N LEU A 36 -1.99 -10.65 -44.23
CA LEU A 36 -0.91 -10.52 -45.22
C LEU A 36 -1.38 -9.79 -46.47
N LYS A 37 -1.31 -8.46 -46.45
CA LYS A 37 -1.09 -7.56 -47.62
C LYS A 37 -1.18 -6.08 -47.21
N ARG A 38 -0.06 -5.49 -46.78
CA ARG A 38 0.17 -4.05 -46.96
C ARG A 38 1.65 -3.80 -47.31
N PRO A 39 1.95 -2.97 -48.33
CA PRO A 39 3.32 -2.63 -48.71
C PRO A 39 3.93 -1.60 -47.75
N PRO A 40 5.27 -1.50 -47.67
CA PRO A 40 5.94 -0.52 -46.82
C PRO A 40 5.79 0.88 -47.44
N THR A 41 5.40 1.86 -46.63
CA THR A 41 5.46 3.28 -47.01
C THR A 41 6.50 4.01 -46.18
N GLU A 42 7.15 4.95 -46.86
CA GLU A 42 8.44 5.56 -46.60
C GLU A 42 8.49 6.44 -45.35
N ALA A 43 9.69 6.53 -44.78
CA ALA A 43 10.03 7.43 -43.70
C ALA A 43 10.13 8.88 -44.22
N LEU A 44 9.27 9.77 -43.71
CA LEU A 44 9.44 11.21 -43.80
C LEU A 44 9.86 11.76 -42.43
N ALA A 45 11.05 12.34 -42.37
CA ALA A 45 11.55 13.09 -41.23
C ALA A 45 10.83 14.45 -41.11
N PRO A 46 10.48 14.93 -39.91
CA PRO A 46 10.06 16.30 -39.74
C PRO A 46 11.25 17.19 -39.40
N ALA A 47 11.58 18.11 -40.32
CA ALA A 47 12.30 19.33 -40.01
C ALA A 47 11.30 20.37 -39.47
N PHE A 48 11.52 20.87 -38.25
CA PHE A 48 10.81 22.06 -37.76
C PHE A 48 11.81 23.11 -37.28
N SER A 49 11.75 24.25 -37.98
CA SER A 49 12.48 25.48 -37.73
C SER A 49 11.74 26.30 -36.67
N LEU A 50 12.46 26.73 -35.63
CA LEU A 50 11.97 27.67 -34.63
C LEU A 50 12.14 29.10 -35.15
N ARG A 51 11.04 29.86 -35.24
CA ARG A 51 11.06 31.33 -35.22
C ARG A 51 10.27 31.82 -34.00
N PRO A 52 10.75 32.82 -33.25
CA PRO A 52 10.05 33.37 -32.11
C PRO A 52 8.98 34.37 -32.55
N ALA A 53 7.78 34.24 -31.99
CA ALA A 53 6.71 35.23 -32.13
C ALA A 53 6.83 36.29 -31.03
N ALA A 54 6.71 37.54 -31.47
CA ALA A 54 6.86 38.75 -30.69
C ALA A 54 5.76 38.96 -29.64
N THR A 55 6.17 39.60 -28.56
CA THR A 55 5.38 40.18 -27.49
C THR A 55 4.37 41.21 -28.01
N ARG A 56 3.11 41.09 -27.59
CA ARG A 56 2.14 42.19 -27.58
C ARG A 56 1.55 42.33 -26.19
N GLY A 57 1.80 43.50 -25.59
CA GLY A 57 1.21 43.90 -24.32
C GLY A 57 -0.26 44.25 -24.46
N LEU A 58 -1.00 44.02 -23.38
CA LEU A 58 -2.31 44.60 -23.13
C LEU A 58 -2.35 45.03 -21.67
N GLY A 59 -2.78 46.28 -21.46
CA GLY A 59 -2.81 46.99 -20.19
C GLY A 59 -3.95 46.57 -19.26
N PRO A 60 -4.08 47.27 -18.11
CA PRO A 60 -4.93 46.84 -17.00
C PRO A 60 -6.40 47.25 -17.23
N VAL A 61 -7.32 46.33 -16.96
CA VAL A 61 -8.76 46.62 -16.87
C VAL A 61 -9.21 46.48 -15.42
N ALA A 62 -9.92 47.51 -14.98
CA ALA A 62 -10.34 47.77 -13.61
C ALA A 62 -11.34 46.75 -13.04
N ALA A 63 -11.31 46.65 -11.71
CA ALA A 63 -12.19 45.85 -10.87
C ALA A 63 -13.65 46.35 -10.88
N ALA A 64 -14.58 45.41 -10.89
CA ALA A 64 -15.97 45.63 -10.50
C ALA A 64 -16.43 44.49 -9.58
N SER A 65 -16.69 44.82 -8.33
CA SER A 65 -17.35 43.95 -7.34
C SER A 65 -18.83 43.78 -7.67
N PRO A 66 -19.44 42.61 -7.41
CA PRO A 66 -20.87 42.53 -7.20
C PRO A 66 -21.22 42.34 -5.72
N GLN A 67 -22.26 43.08 -5.35
CA GLN A 67 -22.93 43.17 -4.06
C GLN A 67 -23.60 41.84 -3.66
N ALA A 68 -23.61 41.58 -2.35
CA ALA A 68 -24.45 40.58 -1.71
C ALA A 68 -25.91 41.09 -1.57
N PRO A 69 -26.93 40.22 -1.61
CA PRO A 69 -28.23 40.53 -1.07
C PRO A 69 -28.47 39.90 0.31
N ALA A 70 -29.32 40.61 1.04
CA ALA A 70 -29.66 40.50 2.45
C ALA A 70 -30.39 39.22 2.85
N ALA A 71 -30.27 38.94 4.15
CA ALA A 71 -31.09 38.03 4.93
C ALA A 71 -32.55 38.50 5.03
N SER A 72 -33.49 37.54 5.10
CA SER A 72 -34.79 37.76 5.74
C SER A 72 -35.09 36.62 6.72
N GLU A 73 -35.41 37.01 7.94
CA GLU A 73 -35.92 36.16 9.02
C GLU A 73 -37.38 35.73 8.80
N ALA A 74 -37.74 34.68 9.55
CA ALA A 74 -38.97 34.50 10.33
C ALA A 74 -39.93 33.36 9.94
N ALA A 75 -40.05 32.42 10.90
CA ALA A 75 -41.26 31.74 11.41
C ALA A 75 -42.03 30.82 10.43
N THR A 76 -42.56 29.64 10.79
CA THR A 76 -43.07 29.12 12.06
C THR A 76 -43.31 27.60 11.87
N GLU A 77 -42.98 26.79 12.87
CA GLU A 77 -43.52 25.44 13.10
C GLU A 77 -45.01 25.52 13.54
N PRO A 78 -45.89 24.50 13.33
CA PRO A 78 -45.84 23.25 14.13
C PRO A 78 -46.36 21.98 13.44
N GLY A 79 -46.07 20.81 14.02
CA GLY A 79 -46.84 19.60 13.70
C GLY A 79 -46.19 18.28 14.07
N SER A 80 -46.19 17.97 15.37
CA SER A 80 -46.03 16.62 15.92
C SER A 80 -46.97 15.60 15.27
N ASN A 81 -46.47 14.41 14.95
CA ASN A 81 -47.27 13.18 15.06
C ASN A 81 -46.38 11.97 15.35
N ALA A 82 -46.65 11.39 16.51
CA ALA A 82 -46.17 10.09 16.96
C ALA A 82 -46.88 8.98 16.19
N LEU A 83 -46.16 7.90 15.89
CA LEU A 83 -46.75 6.56 15.75
C LEU A 83 -45.70 5.54 16.20
N ALA A 84 -46.02 4.89 17.31
CA ALA A 84 -45.32 3.78 17.90
C ALA A 84 -46.10 2.50 17.57
N GLU A 85 -45.42 1.49 17.04
CA GLU A 85 -45.86 0.09 17.03
C GLU A 85 -44.58 -0.76 17.21
N ALA A 86 -44.39 -1.37 18.38
CA ALA A 86 -44.83 -2.72 18.76
C ALA A 86 -43.76 -3.80 18.45
N LEU A 87 -42.95 -4.11 19.47
CA LEU A 87 -42.15 -5.34 19.56
C LEU A 87 -42.60 -6.10 20.83
N PRO A 88 -42.77 -7.43 20.76
CA PRO A 88 -43.23 -8.19 21.92
C PRO A 88 -42.09 -8.55 22.88
N ASP A 89 -42.43 -8.43 24.17
CA ASP A 89 -41.66 -8.87 25.33
C ASP A 89 -41.48 -10.40 25.42
N GLY A 90 -40.36 -10.81 26.01
CA GLY A 90 -40.06 -12.21 26.30
C GLY A 90 -38.87 -12.45 27.24
N LEU A 91 -39.06 -12.17 28.53
CA LEU A 91 -38.47 -12.80 29.74
C LEU A 91 -36.93 -12.79 30.02
N LEU A 92 -36.61 -12.01 31.06
CA LEU A 92 -36.01 -12.40 32.36
C LEU A 92 -34.79 -13.35 32.39
N ARG A 93 -33.65 -12.84 32.90
CA ARG A 93 -33.19 -13.14 34.28
C ARG A 93 -32.02 -12.25 34.74
N GLN A 94 -32.17 -11.79 35.98
CA GLN A 94 -31.22 -11.02 36.78
C GLN A 94 -30.01 -11.86 37.21
N THR A 95 -28.83 -11.24 37.24
CA THR A 95 -27.85 -11.45 38.32
C THR A 95 -27.16 -10.11 38.61
N VAL A 96 -27.50 -9.51 39.75
CA VAL A 96 -26.84 -8.36 40.35
C VAL A 96 -25.76 -8.91 41.29
N MET A 97 -24.49 -8.57 41.05
CA MET A 97 -23.43 -8.72 42.04
C MET A 97 -23.04 -7.32 42.52
N ALA A 98 -23.33 -7.09 43.79
CA ALA A 98 -23.02 -5.90 44.54
C ALA A 98 -21.50 -5.79 44.78
N MET A 99 -20.98 -4.56 44.79
CA MET A 99 -19.80 -4.20 45.57
C MET A 99 -19.96 -2.81 46.18
N PRO A 100 -19.37 -2.56 47.37
CA PRO A 100 -19.91 -1.63 48.34
C PRO A 100 -19.36 -0.21 48.21
N ARG A 101 -20.21 0.76 48.57
CA ARG A 101 -19.83 2.13 48.91
C ARG A 101 -19.29 2.15 50.35
N ALA A 102 -18.13 2.78 50.53
CA ALA A 102 -17.73 3.39 51.79
C ALA A 102 -17.61 4.90 51.57
N ALA A 103 -18.13 5.68 52.51
CA ALA A 103 -18.16 7.13 52.50
C ALA A 103 -17.38 7.69 53.70
N ALA A 104 -16.89 8.92 53.52
CA ALA A 104 -16.55 9.94 54.53
C ALA A 104 -15.22 9.72 55.31
N ASP A 105 -14.35 10.70 55.58
CA ASP A 105 -14.56 12.14 55.77
C ASP A 105 -13.28 13.00 55.56
N ALA A 106 -13.55 14.26 55.21
CA ALA A 106 -12.91 15.54 55.56
C ALA A 106 -11.37 15.71 55.68
N GLN A 107 -10.84 16.69 54.93
CA GLN A 107 -10.12 17.81 55.54
C GLN A 107 -10.06 19.05 54.62
N ALA A 108 -10.39 20.19 55.21
CA ALA A 108 -10.32 21.53 54.65
C ALA A 108 -8.94 22.17 54.93
N GLY A 109 -8.55 23.07 54.04
CA GLY A 109 -7.33 23.90 54.11
C GLY A 109 -6.55 23.74 52.80
N GLY A 110 -6.29 24.76 51.99
CA GLY A 110 -6.23 26.19 52.23
C GLY A 110 -5.02 26.69 51.47
N ALA A 111 -5.22 27.70 50.62
CA ALA A 111 -4.20 28.52 49.96
C ALA A 111 -3.29 27.89 48.90
N GLY A 112 -3.24 28.54 47.73
CA GLY A 112 -1.98 28.68 46.99
C GLY A 112 -2.07 28.44 45.48
N LEU A 113 -1.93 29.56 44.75
CA LEU A 113 -1.23 29.70 43.46
C LEU A 113 -2.09 29.75 42.19
N ASP A 114 -2.67 30.93 42.02
CA ASP A 114 -2.68 31.63 40.74
C ASP A 114 -1.25 31.85 40.20
N ARG A 115 -1.12 31.80 38.87
CA ARG A 115 0.03 32.17 38.03
C ARG A 115 1.24 31.23 38.07
N VAL A 116 1.49 30.54 36.95
CA VAL A 116 2.70 30.65 36.11
C VAL A 116 2.45 29.78 34.86
N PHE A 117 2.32 30.39 33.67
CA PHE A 117 2.86 29.89 32.40
C PHE A 117 2.56 30.92 31.30
N ASP A 118 3.26 32.05 31.36
CA ASP A 118 3.51 32.87 30.17
C ASP A 118 4.92 33.43 30.26
N GLN A 119 5.87 32.72 29.65
CA GLN A 119 7.20 33.22 29.33
C GLN A 119 7.67 32.57 28.02
N ARG A 120 7.29 33.17 26.89
CA ARG A 120 8.11 33.11 25.67
C ARG A 120 9.05 34.30 25.66
N GLY A 121 10.26 34.11 26.18
CA GLY A 121 11.40 34.98 25.87
C GLY A 121 12.11 34.52 24.59
N PRO A 122 12.78 35.42 23.85
CA PRO A 122 13.44 35.07 22.59
C PRO A 122 14.75 34.34 22.90
N ALA A 123 14.79 33.03 22.65
CA ALA A 123 16.04 32.27 22.73
C ALA A 123 16.92 32.63 21.52
N ALA A 124 18.08 33.23 21.81
CA ALA A 124 19.16 33.40 20.87
C ALA A 124 19.56 32.02 20.31
N GLN A 125 19.53 31.89 18.98
CA GLN A 125 20.09 30.75 18.27
C GLN A 125 21.61 30.78 18.40
N ALA A 126 22.15 30.06 19.38
CA ALA A 126 23.50 29.55 19.29
C ALA A 126 23.46 28.43 18.24
N ALA A 127 24.09 28.68 17.09
CA ALA A 127 24.30 27.65 16.08
C ALA A 127 25.22 26.58 16.67
N ASP A 128 24.67 25.41 16.98
CA ASP A 128 25.49 24.24 17.27
C ASP A 128 26.41 23.97 16.07
N PRO A 129 27.71 23.66 16.30
CA PRO A 129 28.59 23.29 15.22
C PRO A 129 28.07 22.01 14.58
N GLN A 130 27.65 22.12 13.32
CA GLN A 130 27.37 20.98 12.45
C GLN A 130 28.55 20.00 12.56
N PRO A 131 28.35 18.76 13.03
CA PRO A 131 29.43 17.79 13.09
C PRO A 131 29.96 17.62 11.66
N GLN A 132 31.25 17.86 11.47
CA GLN A 132 31.92 17.66 10.18
C GLN A 132 31.63 16.23 9.71
N GLY A 133 30.77 16.12 8.70
CA GLY A 133 30.25 14.85 8.22
C GLY A 133 31.40 13.96 7.78
N ILE A 134 31.58 12.84 8.47
CA ILE A 134 32.35 11.72 7.93
C ILE A 134 31.61 11.33 6.64
N ALA A 135 32.22 11.59 5.49
CA ALA A 135 31.63 11.26 4.20
C ALA A 135 31.36 9.75 4.18
N ASP A 136 30.08 9.36 4.15
CA ASP A 136 29.69 7.97 3.95
C ASP A 136 30.17 7.56 2.54
N PRO A 137 31.13 6.62 2.41
CA PRO A 137 31.65 6.21 1.12
C PRO A 137 30.60 5.52 0.24
N HIS A 138 29.40 5.24 0.77
CA HIS A 138 28.29 4.64 0.05
C HIS A 138 27.19 5.63 -0.35
N ARG A 139 27.37 6.93 -0.13
CA ARG A 139 26.42 7.95 -0.59
C ARG A 139 26.59 8.21 -2.10
N PRO A 140 25.57 7.95 -2.94
CA PRO A 140 25.63 8.25 -4.37
C PRO A 140 25.64 9.78 -4.58
N LYS A 141 26.50 10.26 -5.48
CA LYS A 141 26.57 11.67 -5.86
C LYS A 141 25.58 12.03 -6.97
N SER A 142 25.09 11.03 -7.69
CA SER A 142 24.07 11.17 -8.74
C SER A 142 23.26 9.88 -8.89
N PHE A 143 22.15 9.94 -9.62
CA PHE A 143 21.31 8.76 -9.88
C PHE A 143 22.04 7.68 -10.68
N GLU A 144 22.96 8.09 -11.56
CA GLU A 144 23.76 7.20 -12.39
C GLU A 144 24.74 6.33 -11.57
N GLU A 145 25.08 6.75 -10.34
CA GLU A 145 25.94 5.99 -9.44
C GLU A 145 25.17 4.94 -8.63
N ILE A 146 23.83 4.96 -8.65
CA ILE A 146 23.01 4.03 -7.89
C ILE A 146 22.99 2.68 -8.60
N PRO A 147 23.35 1.57 -7.93
CA PRO A 147 23.33 0.24 -8.55
C PRO A 147 21.90 -0.17 -8.91
N SER A 148 21.74 -1.13 -9.82
CA SER A 148 20.42 -1.69 -10.13
C SER A 148 19.77 -2.28 -8.87
N LEU A 149 20.49 -3.12 -8.14
CA LEU A 149 20.21 -3.54 -6.76
C LEU A 149 21.53 -4.06 -6.16
N ASP A 150 21.87 -3.62 -4.96
CA ASP A 150 23.07 -4.02 -4.25
C ASP A 150 22.92 -5.47 -3.73
N PRO A 151 23.75 -6.42 -4.20
CA PRO A 151 23.61 -7.84 -3.88
C PRO A 151 23.79 -8.14 -2.39
N ARG A 152 24.44 -7.26 -1.61
CA ARG A 152 24.62 -7.43 -0.16
C ARG A 152 23.27 -7.54 0.58
N TYR A 153 22.23 -6.92 0.03
CA TYR A 153 20.90 -6.91 0.63
C TYR A 153 19.96 -7.99 0.10
N THR A 154 20.46 -8.88 -0.76
CA THR A 154 19.65 -9.93 -1.40
C THR A 154 19.79 -11.31 -0.76
N THR A 155 20.68 -11.45 0.23
CA THR A 155 20.86 -12.73 0.94
C THR A 155 19.69 -13.00 1.88
N PRO A 156 19.37 -14.27 2.20
CA PRO A 156 18.31 -14.61 3.16
C PRO A 156 18.46 -13.88 4.50
N GLU A 157 19.68 -13.79 5.01
CA GLU A 157 20.01 -13.17 6.29
C GLU A 157 19.74 -11.67 6.26
N SER A 158 20.21 -10.99 5.21
CA SER A 158 19.93 -9.56 5.06
C SER A 158 18.43 -9.31 4.86
N LYS A 159 17.74 -10.13 4.08
CA LYS A 159 16.30 -9.97 3.83
C LYS A 159 15.47 -10.14 5.09
N ALA A 160 15.83 -11.09 5.96
CA ALA A 160 15.19 -11.30 7.25
C ALA A 160 15.37 -10.11 8.20
N ARG A 161 16.51 -9.42 8.10
CA ARG A 161 16.84 -8.23 8.90
C ARG A 161 16.35 -6.91 8.31
N THR A 162 15.92 -6.89 7.05
CA THR A 162 15.41 -5.67 6.40
C THR A 162 13.89 -5.59 6.53
N VAL A 163 13.40 -4.48 7.07
CA VAL A 163 11.97 -4.13 7.12
C VAL A 163 11.70 -3.01 6.12
N THR A 164 10.83 -3.28 5.15
CA THR A 164 10.37 -2.27 4.19
C THR A 164 9.19 -1.51 4.80
N ILE A 165 9.27 -0.18 4.82
CA ILE A 165 8.18 0.70 5.27
C ILE A 165 7.62 1.46 4.07
N MET A 166 6.31 1.38 3.88
CA MET A 166 5.58 1.96 2.76
C MET A 166 4.47 2.87 3.27
N GLY A 167 4.21 3.98 2.57
CA GLY A 167 3.13 4.91 2.91
C GLY A 167 3.20 6.19 2.09
N SER A 168 2.44 7.18 2.52
CA SER A 168 2.37 8.50 1.86
C SER A 168 3.74 9.20 1.83
N SER A 169 4.11 9.78 0.68
CA SER A 169 5.15 10.84 0.62
C SER A 169 4.60 12.23 0.95
N GLN A 170 3.29 12.35 1.11
CA GLN A 170 2.60 13.60 1.48
C GLN A 170 2.34 13.65 2.98
N SER A 171 2.26 14.85 3.54
CA SER A 171 2.02 15.10 4.97
C SER A 171 0.67 15.79 5.28
N PRO A 172 -0.49 15.30 4.79
CA PRO A 172 -1.77 15.89 5.19
C PRO A 172 -2.03 15.67 6.69
N GLU A 173 -2.64 16.66 7.34
CA GLU A 173 -2.87 16.64 8.79
C GLU A 173 -3.64 15.38 9.24
N LYS A 174 -4.58 14.89 8.42
CA LYS A 174 -5.41 13.72 8.72
C LYS A 174 -4.63 12.41 8.86
N ILE A 175 -3.39 12.32 8.36
CA ILE A 175 -2.54 11.13 8.53
C ILE A 175 -1.37 11.35 9.50
N ARG A 176 -1.34 12.49 10.20
CA ARG A 176 -0.23 12.85 11.08
C ARG A 176 0.09 11.77 12.12
N ALA A 177 -0.92 11.17 12.72
CA ALA A 177 -0.73 10.07 13.67
C ALA A 177 0.00 8.86 13.04
N PHE A 178 -0.23 8.56 11.76
CA PHE A 178 0.49 7.51 11.03
C PHE A 178 1.94 7.91 10.74
N ILE A 179 2.20 9.18 10.42
CA ILE A 179 3.55 9.72 10.19
C ILE A 179 4.39 9.58 11.47
N GLU A 180 3.85 10.03 12.60
CA GLU A 180 4.49 9.94 13.91
C GLU A 180 4.72 8.49 14.32
N LEU A 181 3.72 7.61 14.11
CA LEU A 181 3.85 6.18 14.40
C LEU A 181 4.91 5.50 13.51
N ALA A 182 5.00 5.86 12.23
CA ALA A 182 5.99 5.32 11.31
C ALA A 182 7.41 5.70 11.71
N GLY A 183 7.65 6.96 12.06
CA GLY A 183 8.94 7.41 12.58
C GLY A 183 9.31 6.70 13.89
N ARG A 184 8.37 6.61 14.84
CA ARG A 184 8.60 5.89 16.11
C ARG A 184 8.93 4.41 15.88
N ALA A 185 8.17 3.72 15.02
CA ALA A 185 8.40 2.33 14.67
C ALA A 185 9.76 2.12 13.98
N ALA A 186 10.06 2.90 12.93
CA ALA A 186 11.31 2.80 12.20
C ALA A 186 12.53 3.03 13.08
N GLY A 187 12.53 4.09 13.90
CA GLY A 187 13.64 4.39 14.81
C GLY A 187 13.87 3.31 15.86
N GLU A 188 12.81 2.72 16.41
CA GLU A 188 12.94 1.59 17.34
C GLU A 188 13.49 0.33 16.66
N LEU A 189 12.99 0.01 15.47
CA LEU A 189 13.44 -1.16 14.71
C LEU A 189 14.91 -1.02 14.30
N ALA A 190 15.32 0.17 13.86
CA ALA A 190 16.72 0.46 13.58
C ALA A 190 17.59 0.28 14.83
N ARG A 191 17.19 0.78 16.00
CA ARG A 191 17.93 0.54 17.27
C ARG A 191 18.04 -0.94 17.64
N ARG A 192 17.05 -1.75 17.24
CA ARG A 192 17.07 -3.22 17.42
C ARG A 192 17.90 -3.96 16.36
N GLY A 193 18.57 -3.24 15.45
CA GLY A 193 19.45 -3.81 14.45
C GLY A 193 18.77 -4.25 13.14
N TYR A 194 17.51 -3.87 12.93
CA TYR A 194 16.84 -4.05 11.64
C TYR A 194 17.25 -2.95 10.66
N ASN A 195 17.52 -3.34 9.41
CA ASN A 195 17.65 -2.36 8.34
C ASN A 195 16.26 -1.82 7.99
N ILE A 196 16.15 -0.52 7.77
CA ILE A 196 14.90 0.12 7.36
C ILE A 196 15.01 0.47 5.88
N LEU A 197 14.09 -0.04 5.07
CA LEU A 197 14.06 0.19 3.64
C LEU A 197 12.82 1.00 3.25
N THR A 198 13.00 2.07 2.49
CA THR A 198 11.89 2.93 2.03
C THR A 198 12.03 3.30 0.55
N GLY A 199 11.05 4.05 0.03
CA GLY A 199 11.10 4.67 -1.30
C GLY A 199 11.87 5.99 -1.38
N CYS A 200 12.60 6.39 -0.32
CA CYS A 200 13.42 7.60 -0.24
C CYS A 200 12.68 8.95 -0.17
N GLY A 201 11.36 8.99 0.05
CA GLY A 201 10.64 10.27 0.18
C GLY A 201 11.10 11.07 1.41
N LYS A 202 11.22 12.39 1.28
CA LYS A 202 11.62 13.32 2.36
C LYS A 202 10.49 13.73 3.31
N ASP A 203 9.25 13.53 2.88
CA ASP A 203 8.04 13.96 3.57
C ASP A 203 7.13 12.77 3.90
N GLY A 204 6.10 13.01 4.70
CA GLY A 204 5.06 12.03 5.02
C GLY A 204 5.56 10.85 5.84
N VAL A 205 4.92 9.71 5.65
CA VAL A 205 5.27 8.45 6.33
C VAL A 205 6.68 8.01 5.92
N MET A 206 7.01 8.10 4.64
CA MET A 206 8.32 7.69 4.15
C MET A 206 9.44 8.54 4.76
N GLY A 207 9.29 9.86 4.75
CA GLY A 207 10.27 10.78 5.35
C GLY A 207 10.44 10.53 6.85
N ALA A 208 9.34 10.46 7.60
CA ALA A 208 9.43 10.20 9.05
C ALA A 208 10.10 8.87 9.39
N ALA A 209 9.79 7.80 8.65
CA ALA A 209 10.45 6.51 8.82
C ALA A 209 11.94 6.58 8.46
N TYR A 210 12.26 7.26 7.36
CA TYR A 210 13.61 7.43 6.86
C TYR A 210 14.49 8.20 7.85
N ASP A 211 14.05 9.39 8.26
CA ASP A 211 14.80 10.28 9.16
C ASP A 211 15.02 9.64 10.54
N ALA A 212 14.00 8.93 11.06
CA ALA A 212 14.14 8.19 12.31
C ALA A 212 15.15 7.05 12.20
N ALA A 213 15.24 6.38 11.05
CA ALA A 213 16.24 5.35 10.79
C ALA A 213 17.65 5.95 10.64
N VAL A 214 17.81 7.10 9.96
CA VAL A 214 19.09 7.84 9.91
C VAL A 214 19.56 8.21 11.31
N ALA A 215 18.67 8.78 12.13
CA ALA A 215 19.00 9.19 13.49
C ALA A 215 19.43 7.98 14.34
N ALA A 216 18.74 6.85 14.20
CA ALA A 216 19.08 5.61 14.90
C ALA A 216 20.39 4.98 14.40
N SER A 217 20.66 4.99 13.10
CA SER A 217 21.88 4.39 12.52
C SER A 217 23.15 5.13 12.92
N ARG A 218 23.04 6.40 13.32
CA ARG A 218 24.14 7.23 13.85
C ARG A 218 24.34 7.08 15.36
N ALA A 219 23.41 6.43 16.06
CA ALA A 219 23.50 6.24 17.51
C ALA A 219 24.55 5.18 17.87
N PRO A 220 25.19 5.27 19.05
CA PRO A 220 26.07 4.19 19.52
C PRO A 220 25.26 2.90 19.75
N ALA A 221 25.95 1.76 19.65
CA ALA A 221 25.37 0.47 19.97
C ALA A 221 24.78 0.45 21.39
N GLN A 222 23.57 -0.09 21.51
CA GLN A 222 22.89 -0.27 22.79
C GLN A 222 22.79 -1.76 23.10
N ASN A 223 23.18 -2.15 24.32
CA ASN A 223 23.17 -3.55 24.75
C ASN A 223 23.93 -4.51 23.80
N GLY A 224 25.02 -4.03 23.18
CA GLY A 224 25.82 -4.80 22.22
C GLY A 224 25.19 -4.97 20.84
N ILE A 225 24.01 -4.40 20.59
CA ILE A 225 23.34 -4.44 19.29
C ILE A 225 23.73 -3.20 18.50
N GLN A 226 24.34 -3.42 17.33
CA GLN A 226 24.58 -2.34 16.37
C GLN A 226 23.26 -1.92 15.72
N PRO A 227 22.97 -0.61 15.65
CA PRO A 227 21.81 -0.13 14.91
C PRO A 227 21.85 -0.56 13.45
N GLY A 228 20.67 -0.83 12.89
CA GLY A 228 20.52 -1.19 11.49
C GLY A 228 20.68 0.02 10.58
N GLU A 229 20.84 -0.28 9.30
CA GLU A 229 21.11 0.70 8.26
C GLU A 229 19.80 1.29 7.74
N ASN A 230 19.83 2.58 7.39
CA ASN A 230 18.76 3.20 6.64
C ASN A 230 19.03 3.05 5.14
N LEU A 231 18.10 2.46 4.41
CA LEU A 231 18.24 2.02 3.02
C LEU A 231 17.12 2.60 2.15
N ALA A 232 17.39 2.79 0.86
CA ALA A 232 16.42 3.28 -0.11
C ALA A 232 16.48 2.52 -1.44
N ILE A 233 15.32 2.36 -2.10
CA ILE A 233 15.25 2.07 -3.53
C ILE A 233 14.48 3.20 -4.20
N VAL A 234 15.13 3.89 -5.14
CA VAL A 234 14.58 5.06 -5.83
C VAL A 234 13.95 4.66 -7.18
N VAL A 235 13.07 5.50 -7.71
CA VAL A 235 12.43 5.30 -9.02
C VAL A 235 13.01 6.30 -10.04
N THR A 236 13.09 5.90 -11.31
CA THR A 236 13.43 6.77 -12.44
C THR A 236 12.23 7.01 -13.36
N PRO A 237 11.99 8.27 -13.80
CA PRO A 237 12.63 9.49 -13.33
C PRO A 237 12.27 9.80 -11.88
N ALA A 238 13.13 10.55 -11.20
CA ALA A 238 12.89 11.00 -9.83
C ALA A 238 11.60 11.83 -9.72
N TRP A 239 10.89 11.64 -8.62
CA TRP A 239 9.68 12.37 -8.24
C TRP A 239 9.97 13.76 -7.65
N ARG A 240 11.25 14.06 -7.36
CA ARG A 240 11.77 15.32 -6.79
C ARG A 240 11.34 15.59 -5.34
N ASP A 241 10.76 14.59 -4.69
CA ASP A 241 10.48 14.55 -3.27
C ASP A 241 11.44 13.60 -2.52
N GLU A 242 12.48 13.09 -3.19
CA GLU A 242 13.47 12.21 -2.57
C GLU A 242 14.45 12.96 -1.66
N ASN A 243 14.75 12.40 -0.49
CA ASN A 243 15.87 12.81 0.36
C ASN A 243 17.17 12.18 -0.14
N LEU A 244 17.67 12.63 -1.29
CA LEU A 244 18.94 12.14 -1.86
C LEU A 244 20.17 12.53 -1.02
N GLU A 245 20.02 13.50 -0.13
CA GLU A 245 21.12 13.96 0.70
C GLU A 245 21.49 12.93 1.77
N ASP A 246 20.51 12.37 2.46
CA ASP A 246 20.78 11.29 3.40
C ASP A 246 20.63 9.89 2.76
N ALA A 247 20.21 9.84 1.49
CA ALA A 247 19.98 8.60 0.72
C ALA A 247 21.17 7.65 0.71
N ARG A 248 20.99 6.51 1.37
CA ARG A 248 21.72 5.29 1.05
C ARG A 248 20.90 4.43 0.07
N ALA A 249 20.97 4.82 -1.20
CA ALA A 249 20.25 4.12 -2.26
C ALA A 249 20.95 2.79 -2.60
N ILE A 250 20.29 1.68 -2.29
CA ILE A 250 20.76 0.33 -2.60
C ILE A 250 20.22 -0.17 -3.94
N GLY A 251 19.34 0.57 -4.60
CA GLY A 251 18.74 0.17 -5.85
C GLY A 251 18.02 1.31 -6.56
N ILE A 252 17.87 1.17 -7.89
CA ILE A 252 17.13 2.09 -8.76
C ILE A 252 16.13 1.30 -9.60
N ALA A 253 14.89 1.74 -9.73
CA ALA A 253 13.84 1.04 -10.47
C ALA A 253 13.20 1.91 -11.55
N ASP A 254 12.92 1.35 -12.73
CA ASP A 254 12.35 2.10 -13.85
C ASP A 254 10.83 2.34 -13.73
N SER A 255 10.20 1.78 -12.68
CA SER A 255 8.77 1.93 -12.42
C SER A 255 8.42 1.50 -11.00
N GLU A 256 7.24 1.90 -10.53
CA GLU A 256 6.71 1.49 -9.23
C GLU A 256 6.57 -0.04 -9.08
N PRO A 257 6.02 -0.80 -10.05
CA PRO A 257 6.00 -2.26 -9.96
C PRO A 257 7.40 -2.89 -9.86
N ALA A 258 8.38 -2.35 -10.61
CA ALA A 258 9.76 -2.82 -10.55
C ALA A 258 10.40 -2.48 -9.18
N ARG A 259 10.05 -1.36 -8.57
CA ARG A 259 10.48 -1.01 -7.20
C ARG A 259 9.94 -2.02 -6.19
N VAL A 260 8.66 -2.37 -6.28
CA VAL A 260 8.05 -3.40 -5.41
C VAL A 260 8.73 -4.77 -5.55
N GLU A 261 9.19 -5.12 -6.74
CA GLU A 261 10.01 -6.33 -6.96
C GLU A 261 11.35 -6.26 -6.23
N LYS A 262 12.03 -5.12 -6.31
CA LYS A 262 13.31 -4.92 -5.62
C LYS A 262 13.15 -4.87 -4.10
N PHE A 263 12.07 -4.28 -3.58
CA PHE A 263 11.75 -4.39 -2.14
C PHE A 263 11.60 -5.86 -1.71
N GLN A 264 10.93 -6.70 -2.51
CA GLN A 264 10.80 -8.14 -2.21
C GLN A 264 12.12 -8.92 -2.33
N GLN A 265 13.02 -8.48 -3.20
CA GLN A 265 14.36 -9.04 -3.29
C GLN A 265 15.22 -8.64 -2.09
N ALA A 266 14.97 -7.48 -1.47
CA ALA A 266 15.78 -6.95 -0.38
C ALA A 266 15.19 -7.15 1.04
N SER A 267 13.92 -7.57 1.14
CA SER A 267 13.20 -7.64 2.42
C SER A 267 12.19 -8.79 2.46
N ASP A 268 12.03 -9.37 3.66
CA ASP A 268 10.99 -10.36 3.98
C ASP A 268 9.85 -9.80 4.84
N THR A 269 9.96 -8.56 5.33
CA THR A 269 8.92 -7.91 6.15
C THR A 269 8.55 -6.54 5.63
N PHE A 270 7.25 -6.31 5.48
CA PHE A 270 6.66 -5.07 4.97
C PHE A 270 5.70 -4.49 6.00
N ILE A 271 5.85 -3.20 6.29
CA ILE A 271 4.91 -2.43 7.10
C ILE A 271 4.32 -1.35 6.22
N ILE A 272 3.00 -1.40 6.05
CA ILE A 272 2.25 -0.54 5.13
C ILE A 272 1.37 0.38 5.97
N PHE A 273 1.71 1.66 5.97
CA PHE A 273 0.97 2.73 6.63
C PHE A 273 0.02 3.43 5.65
N ALA A 274 -0.75 4.38 6.18
CA ALA A 274 -1.58 5.28 5.41
C ALA A 274 -0.81 5.91 4.23
N GLY A 275 -1.39 5.81 3.05
CA GLY A 275 -0.78 6.23 1.79
C GLY A 275 -1.81 6.49 0.72
N GLY A 276 -1.40 7.22 -0.33
CA GLY A 276 -2.28 7.64 -1.41
C GLY A 276 -2.45 6.60 -2.51
N ALA A 277 -2.76 7.07 -3.72
CA ALA A 277 -3.09 6.22 -4.86
C ALA A 277 -1.97 5.27 -5.34
N TYR A 278 -0.70 5.50 -4.99
CA TYR A 278 0.39 4.56 -5.32
C TYR A 278 0.64 3.49 -4.25
N THR A 279 0.43 3.81 -2.97
CA THR A 279 0.62 2.84 -1.88
C THR A 279 -0.35 1.66 -1.97
N LEU A 280 -1.59 1.88 -2.44
CA LEU A 280 -2.58 0.81 -2.59
C LEU A 280 -2.20 -0.24 -3.66
N PRO A 281 -1.85 0.14 -4.92
CA PRO A 281 -1.30 -0.79 -5.89
C PRO A 281 -0.12 -1.58 -5.33
N GLU A 282 0.86 -0.91 -4.71
CA GLU A 282 2.03 -1.57 -4.13
C GLU A 282 1.64 -2.62 -3.08
N ALA A 283 0.74 -2.26 -2.15
CA ALA A 283 0.22 -3.16 -1.14
C ALA A 283 -0.48 -4.38 -1.77
N THR A 284 -1.34 -4.17 -2.77
CA THR A 284 -2.07 -5.28 -3.41
C THR A 284 -1.21 -6.18 -4.27
N ILE A 285 -0.15 -5.65 -4.90
CA ILE A 285 0.86 -6.46 -5.61
C ILE A 285 1.59 -7.35 -4.61
N LEU A 286 1.98 -6.83 -3.44
CA LEU A 286 2.63 -7.62 -2.39
C LEU A 286 1.71 -8.70 -1.84
N ILE A 287 0.48 -8.35 -1.47
CA ILE A 287 -0.52 -9.29 -0.94
C ILE A 287 -0.83 -10.39 -1.96
N GLY A 288 -0.91 -10.01 -3.23
CA GLY A 288 -1.13 -10.95 -4.33
C GLY A 288 0.01 -11.90 -4.58
N LYS A 289 1.24 -11.40 -4.62
CA LYS A 289 2.43 -12.27 -4.71
C LYS A 289 2.49 -13.23 -3.53
N ASN A 290 2.14 -12.79 -2.32
CA ASN A 290 1.98 -13.65 -1.15
C ASN A 290 0.95 -14.77 -1.33
N ARG A 291 -0.18 -14.47 -1.97
CA ARG A 291 -1.24 -15.45 -2.24
C ARG A 291 -0.74 -16.63 -3.08
N TYR A 292 0.10 -16.36 -4.07
CA TYR A 292 0.62 -17.38 -4.99
C TYR A 292 1.99 -17.93 -4.57
N ALA A 293 2.66 -17.29 -3.61
CA ALA A 293 3.91 -17.78 -3.04
C ALA A 293 3.68 -19.06 -2.19
N PRO A 294 4.62 -20.02 -2.25
CA PRO A 294 4.70 -21.08 -1.26
C PRO A 294 4.75 -20.51 0.17
N PRO A 295 4.14 -21.16 1.19
CA PRO A 295 4.09 -20.64 2.55
C PRO A 295 5.44 -20.19 3.11
N GLU A 296 6.51 -20.92 2.83
CA GLU A 296 7.88 -20.63 3.25
C GLU A 296 8.52 -19.41 2.55
N GLN A 297 7.96 -18.97 1.42
CA GLN A 297 8.41 -17.80 0.67
C GLN A 297 7.50 -16.58 0.87
N ARG A 298 6.39 -16.73 1.62
CA ARG A 298 5.48 -15.63 1.90
C ARG A 298 6.20 -14.57 2.72
N LYS A 299 5.99 -13.33 2.31
CA LYS A 299 6.46 -12.13 3.02
C LYS A 299 5.57 -11.89 4.23
N ARG A 300 6.12 -11.32 5.28
CA ARG A 300 5.32 -10.80 6.39
C ARG A 300 4.79 -9.43 5.99
N ILE A 301 3.48 -9.30 5.81
CA ILE A 301 2.83 -8.03 5.45
C ILE A 301 2.02 -7.55 6.65
N ILE A 302 2.37 -6.38 7.16
CA ILE A 302 1.72 -5.71 8.29
C ILE A 302 1.06 -4.45 7.75
N ILE A 303 -0.25 -4.32 7.92
CA ILE A 303 -1.03 -3.14 7.55
C ILE A 303 -1.34 -2.36 8.83
N VAL A 304 -0.99 -1.08 8.86
CA VAL A 304 -1.18 -0.20 10.02
C VAL A 304 -2.38 0.71 9.80
N GLY A 305 -3.39 0.61 10.67
CA GLY A 305 -4.62 1.39 10.59
C GLY A 305 -5.80 0.57 10.08
N ARG A 306 -6.43 -0.18 10.97
CA ARG A 306 -7.61 -1.02 10.72
C ARG A 306 -8.75 -0.25 10.08
N GLU A 307 -9.00 0.97 10.56
CA GLU A 307 -10.03 1.84 10.02
C GLU A 307 -9.62 2.45 8.68
N TRP A 308 -8.39 2.94 8.59
CA TRP A 308 -7.85 3.52 7.36
C TRP A 308 -7.94 2.55 6.17
N PHE A 309 -7.60 1.29 6.41
CA PHE A 309 -7.63 0.21 5.41
C PHE A 309 -8.96 -0.58 5.40
N ALA A 310 -10.04 -0.04 5.95
CA ALA A 310 -11.32 -0.76 6.02
C ALA A 310 -11.85 -1.15 4.62
N GLY A 311 -11.66 -0.31 3.61
CA GLY A 311 -12.06 -0.60 2.23
C GLY A 311 -11.26 -1.75 1.63
N LEU A 312 -9.94 -1.75 1.79
CA LEU A 312 -9.07 -2.83 1.34
C LEU A 312 -9.39 -4.16 2.05
N ARG A 313 -9.59 -4.11 3.37
CA ARG A 313 -9.98 -5.29 4.17
C ARG A 313 -11.31 -5.86 3.72
N MET A 314 -12.31 -5.00 3.53
CA MET A 314 -13.61 -5.40 2.98
C MET A 314 -13.46 -6.05 1.60
N GLN A 315 -12.57 -5.54 0.76
CA GLN A 315 -12.32 -6.09 -0.56
C GLN A 315 -11.79 -7.53 -0.48
N TYR A 316 -10.76 -7.80 0.33
CA TYR A 316 -10.23 -9.16 0.48
C TYR A 316 -11.21 -10.11 1.17
N GLN A 317 -11.99 -9.62 2.13
CA GLN A 317 -13.05 -10.40 2.76
C GLN A 317 -14.09 -10.86 1.72
N ARG A 318 -14.50 -9.98 0.80
CA ARG A 318 -15.41 -10.35 -0.29
C ARG A 318 -14.80 -11.34 -1.26
N LEU A 319 -13.52 -11.17 -1.63
CA LEU A 319 -12.82 -12.14 -2.48
C LEU A 319 -12.85 -13.54 -1.84
N TYR A 320 -12.65 -13.62 -0.53
CA TYR A 320 -12.76 -14.86 0.24
C TYR A 320 -14.18 -15.43 0.22
N GLU A 321 -15.18 -14.63 0.58
CA GLU A 321 -16.60 -15.04 0.66
C GLU A 321 -17.15 -15.49 -0.69
N ASP A 322 -16.78 -14.81 -1.78
CA ASP A 322 -17.16 -15.15 -3.15
C ASP A 322 -16.33 -16.33 -3.71
N GLY A 323 -15.36 -16.85 -2.95
CA GLY A 323 -14.48 -17.96 -3.34
C GLY A 323 -13.43 -17.59 -4.41
N THR A 324 -13.35 -16.33 -4.80
CA THR A 324 -12.44 -15.82 -5.85
C THR A 324 -11.02 -15.56 -5.36
N LEU A 325 -10.81 -15.53 -4.04
CA LEU A 325 -9.47 -15.62 -3.45
C LEU A 325 -8.89 -17.04 -3.62
N GLY A 326 -9.72 -18.03 -3.91
CA GLY A 326 -9.31 -19.40 -4.21
C GLY A 326 -8.85 -20.20 -3.00
N LYS A 327 -8.12 -21.30 -3.28
CA LYS A 327 -7.69 -22.29 -2.29
C LYS A 327 -6.16 -22.43 -2.26
N ASN A 328 -5.64 -22.88 -1.13
CA ASN A 328 -4.28 -23.36 -0.95
C ASN A 328 -4.09 -24.71 -1.69
N LYS A 329 -2.84 -25.19 -1.79
CA LYS A 329 -2.50 -26.46 -2.48
C LYS A 329 -3.17 -27.68 -1.85
N ASP A 330 -3.44 -27.64 -0.56
CA ASP A 330 -4.16 -28.65 0.22
C ASP A 330 -5.70 -28.57 0.03
N GLY A 331 -6.19 -27.63 -0.78
CA GLY A 331 -7.62 -27.42 -1.02
C GLY A 331 -8.33 -26.57 0.03
N ALA A 332 -7.67 -26.13 1.09
CA ALA A 332 -8.25 -25.24 2.09
C ALA A 332 -8.47 -23.83 1.50
N PRO A 333 -9.59 -23.14 1.79
CA PRO A 333 -9.78 -21.74 1.39
C PRO A 333 -8.65 -20.85 1.90
N VAL A 334 -8.20 -19.91 1.07
CA VAL A 334 -7.25 -18.87 1.52
C VAL A 334 -8.02 -17.76 2.21
N THR A 335 -7.65 -17.44 3.44
CA THR A 335 -8.29 -16.34 4.20
C THR A 335 -7.44 -15.06 4.14
N PRO A 336 -8.03 -13.87 4.32
CA PRO A 336 -7.27 -12.61 4.36
C PRO A 336 -6.16 -12.60 5.41
N GLU A 337 -6.38 -13.22 6.58
CA GLU A 337 -5.42 -13.30 7.68
C GLU A 337 -4.18 -14.13 7.35
N GLN A 338 -4.26 -15.02 6.36
CA GLN A 338 -3.10 -15.75 5.84
C GLN A 338 -2.21 -14.88 4.93
N LEU A 339 -2.72 -13.74 4.45
CA LEU A 339 -2.06 -12.90 3.47
C LEU A 339 -1.41 -11.66 4.11
N PHE A 340 -2.04 -11.10 5.15
CA PHE A 340 -1.55 -9.93 5.87
C PHE A 340 -2.12 -9.86 7.30
N THR A 341 -1.39 -9.15 8.17
CA THR A 341 -1.80 -8.83 9.55
C THR A 341 -2.20 -7.37 9.63
N VAL A 342 -3.21 -7.03 10.43
CA VAL A 342 -3.66 -5.65 10.65
C VAL A 342 -3.41 -5.25 12.10
N VAL A 343 -2.76 -4.11 12.29
CA VAL A 343 -2.40 -3.55 13.59
C VAL A 343 -2.76 -2.06 13.66
N ASP A 344 -2.92 -1.53 14.87
CA ASP A 344 -3.31 -0.12 15.09
C ASP A 344 -2.33 0.63 15.99
N THR A 345 -1.39 -0.07 16.61
CA THR A 345 -0.52 0.48 17.65
C THR A 345 0.94 0.14 17.40
N PHE A 346 1.82 0.92 18.04
CA PHE A 346 3.26 0.67 18.02
C PHE A 346 3.60 -0.72 18.57
N GLU A 347 3.00 -1.10 19.68
CA GLU A 347 3.20 -2.39 20.32
C GLU A 347 2.70 -3.53 19.41
N GLY A 348 1.60 -3.32 18.67
CA GLY A 348 1.09 -4.26 17.69
C GLY A 348 2.05 -4.47 16.51
N ILE A 349 2.69 -3.40 16.02
CA ILE A 349 3.74 -3.49 14.99
C ILE A 349 4.90 -4.36 15.49
N LEU A 350 5.40 -4.08 16.70
CA LEU A 350 6.52 -4.82 17.28
C LEU A 350 6.16 -6.28 17.57
N ALA A 351 4.94 -6.56 18.03
CA ALA A 351 4.46 -7.92 18.30
C ALA A 351 4.23 -8.75 17.03
N ALA A 352 3.99 -8.10 15.88
CA ALA A 352 3.83 -8.78 14.61
C ALA A 352 5.18 -9.21 13.97
N LEU A 353 6.30 -8.69 14.48
CA LEU A 353 7.65 -9.02 14.04
C LEU A 353 8.18 -10.27 14.75
N PRO A 354 9.10 -11.02 14.12
CA PRO A 354 9.75 -12.16 14.77
C PRO A 354 10.61 -11.63 15.93
N ALA A 355 10.80 -12.43 16.98
CA ALA A 355 11.68 -12.02 18.06
C ALA A 355 13.10 -11.81 17.51
N SER A 356 13.82 -10.80 18.02
CA SER A 356 15.19 -10.50 17.54
C SER A 356 16.16 -11.66 17.73
N ALA A 357 15.93 -12.54 18.71
CA ALA A 357 16.68 -13.77 18.91
C ALA A 357 16.47 -14.81 17.79
N ASP A 358 15.34 -14.77 17.08
CA ASP A 358 15.05 -15.67 15.97
C ASP A 358 15.81 -15.25 14.69
N LEU A 359 16.17 -13.97 14.55
CA LEU A 359 17.01 -13.50 13.45
C LEU A 359 18.37 -14.17 13.44
N ALA A 360 18.97 -14.38 14.63
CA ALA A 360 20.25 -15.08 14.79
C ALA A 360 20.16 -16.59 14.55
N GLN A 361 18.96 -17.18 14.62
CA GLN A 361 18.74 -18.61 14.32
C GLN A 361 18.36 -18.86 12.85
N GLU A 362 17.67 -17.92 12.20
CA GLU A 362 17.47 -17.93 10.74
C GLU A 362 18.82 -17.77 10.00
N GLU A 363 19.80 -17.04 10.57
CA GLU A 363 21.20 -16.99 10.10
C GLU A 363 21.87 -18.38 10.00
N ALA A 364 21.45 -19.35 10.82
CA ALA A 364 22.01 -20.71 10.81
C ALA A 364 21.30 -21.67 9.84
N LYS A 365 20.13 -21.28 9.30
CA LYS A 365 19.32 -22.10 8.39
C LYS A 365 19.25 -21.45 7.02
N GLY A 366 20.38 -21.43 6.32
CA GLY A 366 20.47 -20.90 4.96
C GLY A 366 19.33 -21.41 4.08
N ARG A 367 18.47 -20.49 3.61
CA ARG A 367 17.39 -20.80 2.68
C ARG A 367 17.94 -20.82 1.26
N ALA A 368 17.49 -21.78 0.46
CA ALA A 368 17.87 -21.88 -0.95
C ALA A 368 17.43 -20.63 -1.72
N ALA A 369 18.37 -20.01 -2.44
CA ALA A 369 18.12 -18.85 -3.26
C ALA A 369 17.25 -19.23 -4.48
N PRO A 370 16.21 -18.44 -4.83
CA PRO A 370 15.49 -18.64 -6.08
C PRO A 370 16.36 -18.22 -7.28
N GLY A 371 16.35 -19.03 -8.34
CA GLY A 371 17.05 -18.74 -9.58
C GLY A 371 16.45 -17.55 -10.35
N PRO A 372 17.24 -16.86 -11.19
CA PRO A 372 16.79 -15.68 -11.92
C PRO A 372 15.93 -16.08 -13.11
N GLY A 373 14.71 -15.55 -13.18
CA GLY A 373 13.85 -15.65 -14.35
C GLY A 373 12.89 -14.47 -14.41
N ALA A 374 13.32 -13.38 -15.04
CA ALA A 374 12.44 -12.27 -15.38
C ALA A 374 12.01 -12.42 -16.84
N PRO A 375 10.70 -12.47 -17.16
CA PRO A 375 10.25 -12.38 -18.54
C PRO A 375 10.42 -10.94 -19.06
N ALA A 376 10.87 -10.82 -20.31
CA ALA A 376 10.95 -9.54 -21.01
C ALA A 376 9.54 -8.96 -21.23
N ARG A 377 9.32 -7.70 -20.81
CA ARG A 377 8.07 -6.98 -21.08
C ARG A 377 8.12 -6.30 -22.45
N VAL A 378 7.06 -6.55 -23.23
CA VAL A 378 6.77 -5.89 -24.50
C VAL A 378 6.22 -4.48 -24.22
N ALA A 379 6.71 -3.49 -24.97
CA ALA A 379 6.23 -2.11 -24.89
C ALA A 379 4.73 -2.03 -25.24
N PRO A 380 3.91 -1.27 -24.49
CA PRO A 380 2.47 -1.19 -24.76
C PRO A 380 2.20 -0.44 -26.06
N ALA A 381 1.46 -1.07 -26.97
CA ALA A 381 0.76 -0.41 -28.07
C ALA A 381 -0.19 0.68 -27.52
N SER A 382 -0.56 1.65 -28.36
CA SER A 382 -1.46 2.75 -28.02
C SER A 382 -2.73 2.23 -27.32
N SER A 383 -2.83 2.48 -26.02
CA SER A 383 -3.90 1.92 -25.20
C SER A 383 -5.23 2.65 -25.44
N PRO A 384 -6.37 1.94 -25.38
CA PRO A 384 -7.69 2.55 -25.60
C PRO A 384 -7.99 3.67 -24.60
N GLU A 385 -8.77 4.67 -25.04
CA GLU A 385 -9.22 5.82 -24.23
C GLU A 385 -10.16 5.42 -23.09
N THR A 386 -10.90 4.32 -23.28
CA THR A 386 -11.78 3.72 -22.27
C THR A 386 -11.32 2.31 -21.92
N VAL A 387 -11.28 2.01 -20.63
CA VAL A 387 -10.96 0.68 -20.11
C VAL A 387 -12.13 0.18 -19.27
N VAL A 388 -12.60 -1.03 -19.58
CA VAL A 388 -13.66 -1.71 -18.82
C VAL A 388 -13.07 -2.92 -18.13
N LEU A 389 -13.23 -3.01 -16.81
CA LEU A 389 -12.81 -4.16 -16.01
C LEU A 389 -14.02 -4.90 -15.46
N TYR A 390 -13.94 -6.22 -15.48
CA TYR A 390 -14.94 -7.13 -14.93
C TYR A 390 -14.41 -7.80 -13.67
N PRO A 391 -15.28 -8.35 -12.81
CA PRO A 391 -14.83 -9.13 -11.67
C PRO A 391 -14.09 -10.39 -12.12
N ASN A 392 -12.81 -10.51 -11.77
CA ASN A 392 -12.00 -11.73 -11.94
C ASN A 392 -11.02 -11.87 -10.77
N GLY A 393 -11.53 -11.84 -9.54
CA GLY A 393 -10.73 -12.01 -8.33
C GLY A 393 -9.64 -10.94 -8.14
N GLU A 394 -8.52 -11.36 -7.57
CA GLU A 394 -7.39 -10.49 -7.21
C GLU A 394 -6.77 -9.77 -8.42
N GLU A 395 -6.64 -10.44 -9.56
CA GLU A 395 -6.03 -9.88 -10.78
C GLU A 395 -6.77 -8.62 -11.26
N SER A 396 -8.10 -8.67 -11.26
CA SER A 396 -8.92 -7.49 -11.64
C SER A 396 -8.83 -6.35 -10.63
N LEU A 397 -8.66 -6.68 -9.34
CA LEU A 397 -8.46 -5.67 -8.30
C LEU A 397 -7.12 -4.95 -8.49
N GLN A 398 -6.02 -5.70 -8.65
CA GLN A 398 -4.70 -5.13 -8.91
C GLN A 398 -4.73 -4.28 -10.18
N ARG A 399 -5.33 -4.79 -11.25
CA ARG A 399 -5.41 -4.05 -12.51
C ARG A 399 -6.21 -2.75 -12.38
N ALA A 400 -7.30 -2.76 -11.63
CA ALA A 400 -8.08 -1.56 -11.34
C ALA A 400 -7.23 -0.53 -10.58
N LEU A 401 -6.54 -0.97 -9.52
CA LEU A 401 -5.66 -0.12 -8.71
C LEU A 401 -4.55 0.54 -9.54
N GLU A 402 -3.83 -0.24 -10.35
CA GLU A 402 -2.80 0.28 -11.24
C GLU A 402 -3.33 1.35 -12.20
N LEU A 403 -4.46 1.08 -12.86
CA LEU A 403 -5.04 2.01 -13.83
C LEU A 403 -5.53 3.30 -13.17
N ILE A 404 -6.14 3.19 -11.98
CA ILE A 404 -6.59 4.36 -11.23
C ILE A 404 -5.39 5.22 -10.79
N ALA A 405 -4.31 4.60 -10.30
CA ALA A 405 -3.08 5.29 -9.96
C ALA A 405 -2.47 6.00 -11.18
N LEU A 406 -2.38 5.32 -12.33
CA LEU A 406 -1.90 5.93 -13.57
C LEU A 406 -2.77 7.10 -14.03
N ASN A 407 -4.10 7.02 -13.85
CA ASN A 407 -5.01 8.13 -14.15
C ASN A 407 -4.78 9.34 -13.25
N ARG A 408 -4.48 9.10 -11.96
CA ARG A 408 -4.23 10.17 -10.98
C ARG A 408 -2.97 10.97 -11.29
N TYR A 409 -1.91 10.30 -11.71
CA TYR A 409 -0.58 10.90 -11.88
C TYR A 409 -0.19 11.12 -13.35
N ARG A 410 -1.15 11.02 -14.25
CA ARG A 410 -0.93 11.34 -15.66
C ARG A 410 -0.56 12.81 -15.80
N LEU A 411 0.69 13.10 -16.15
CA LEU A 411 1.20 14.46 -16.36
C LEU A 411 0.73 15.06 -17.70
N HIS A 412 0.49 14.21 -18.70
CA HIS A 412 0.14 14.63 -20.06
C HIS A 412 -0.96 13.75 -20.68
N GLY A 413 -1.83 14.38 -21.47
CA GLY A 413 -2.94 13.73 -22.19
C GLY A 413 -4.21 13.59 -21.34
N PRO A 414 -5.37 13.29 -21.98
CA PRO A 414 -6.62 13.11 -21.27
C PRO A 414 -6.57 11.90 -20.32
N ARG A 415 -7.24 11.98 -19.17
CA ARG A 415 -7.43 10.81 -18.29
C ARG A 415 -8.23 9.73 -19.03
N LYS A 416 -7.95 8.46 -18.77
CA LYS A 416 -8.75 7.37 -19.35
C LYS A 416 -10.09 7.28 -18.64
N LYS A 417 -11.14 6.91 -19.36
CA LYS A 417 -12.40 6.53 -18.72
C LYS A 417 -12.25 5.09 -18.20
N ILE A 418 -12.23 4.92 -16.88
CA ILE A 418 -12.15 3.60 -16.23
C ILE A 418 -13.54 3.22 -15.74
N ILE A 419 -14.07 2.11 -16.22
CA ILE A 419 -15.37 1.58 -15.80
C ILE A 419 -15.15 0.20 -15.17
N LEU A 420 -15.48 0.08 -13.89
CA LEU A 420 -15.45 -1.16 -13.12
C LEU A 420 -16.86 -1.74 -13.06
N VAL A 421 -17.06 -2.93 -13.63
CA VAL A 421 -18.37 -3.60 -13.66
C VAL A 421 -18.50 -4.52 -12.44
N GLY A 422 -19.63 -4.44 -11.74
CA GLY A 422 -19.94 -5.21 -10.53
C GLY A 422 -19.78 -4.37 -9.27
N GLN A 423 -20.83 -3.65 -8.87
CA GLN A 423 -20.79 -2.74 -7.73
C GLN A 423 -20.53 -3.48 -6.43
N LYS A 424 -21.12 -4.67 -6.27
CA LYS A 424 -20.83 -5.55 -5.14
C LYS A 424 -19.35 -5.97 -5.12
N PHE A 425 -18.76 -6.31 -6.26
CA PHE A 425 -17.37 -6.76 -6.27
C PHE A 425 -16.41 -5.63 -5.89
N PHE A 426 -16.54 -4.44 -6.49
CA PHE A 426 -15.60 -3.33 -6.29
C PHE A 426 -15.96 -2.36 -5.14
N ALA A 427 -16.92 -2.69 -4.27
CA ALA A 427 -17.33 -1.78 -3.20
C ALA A 427 -16.19 -1.48 -2.21
N GLY A 428 -15.32 -2.46 -1.94
CA GLY A 428 -14.16 -2.27 -1.04
C GLY A 428 -13.18 -1.26 -1.61
N LEU A 429 -12.87 -1.41 -2.89
CA LEU A 429 -12.06 -0.45 -3.63
C LEU A 429 -12.68 0.95 -3.64
N LYS A 430 -13.98 1.08 -3.94
CA LYS A 430 -14.67 2.39 -3.95
C LYS A 430 -14.62 3.06 -2.57
N LEU A 431 -14.88 2.29 -1.51
CA LEU A 431 -14.79 2.78 -0.13
C LEU A 431 -13.37 3.25 0.20
N GLN A 432 -12.34 2.48 -0.19
CA GLN A 432 -10.95 2.84 0.08
C GLN A 432 -10.57 4.16 -0.59
N TYR A 433 -10.91 4.37 -1.86
CA TYR A 433 -10.59 5.62 -2.57
C TYR A 433 -11.36 6.82 -2.02
N ARG A 434 -12.61 6.64 -1.57
CA ARG A 434 -13.36 7.71 -0.90
C ARG A 434 -12.65 8.16 0.39
N ARG A 435 -12.15 7.22 1.19
CA ARG A 435 -11.33 7.56 2.37
C ARG A 435 -10.06 8.30 1.99
N LEU A 436 -9.30 7.82 0.99
CA LEU A 436 -8.10 8.53 0.53
C LEU A 436 -8.40 9.99 0.13
N PHE A 437 -9.56 10.24 -0.49
CA PHE A 437 -10.02 11.58 -0.82
C PHE A 437 -10.37 12.40 0.41
N GLU A 438 -11.21 11.86 1.30
CA GLU A 438 -11.61 12.51 2.54
C GLU A 438 -10.38 12.88 3.38
N ASP A 439 -9.37 12.03 3.39
CA ASP A 439 -8.16 12.20 4.17
C ASP A 439 -7.08 13.06 3.48
N GLY A 440 -7.36 13.54 2.27
CA GLY A 440 -6.49 14.45 1.52
C GLY A 440 -5.29 13.78 0.83
N THR A 441 -5.14 12.47 0.95
CA THR A 441 -4.02 11.72 0.33
C THR A 441 -4.25 11.42 -1.14
N LEU A 442 -5.49 11.44 -1.62
CA LEU A 442 -5.82 11.30 -3.03
C LEU A 442 -5.77 12.65 -3.77
N GLY A 443 -6.27 13.72 -3.15
CA GLY A 443 -6.31 15.08 -3.72
C GLY A 443 -7.24 15.29 -4.93
N VAL A 444 -8.04 14.29 -5.32
CA VAL A 444 -9.03 14.37 -6.40
C VAL A 444 -10.21 13.46 -6.07
N ASP A 445 -11.42 13.81 -6.50
CA ASP A 445 -12.59 12.97 -6.26
C ASP A 445 -12.43 11.61 -6.97
N PRO A 446 -12.66 10.48 -6.29
CA PRO A 446 -12.63 9.16 -6.90
C PRO A 446 -13.51 9.00 -8.15
N ASP A 447 -14.66 9.68 -8.19
CA ASP A 447 -15.59 9.59 -9.31
C ASP A 447 -15.02 10.26 -10.60
N GLU A 448 -13.98 11.11 -10.48
CA GLU A 448 -13.19 11.60 -11.62
C GLU A 448 -12.13 10.60 -12.13
N LEU A 449 -11.77 9.61 -11.31
CA LEU A 449 -10.73 8.64 -11.64
C LEU A 449 -11.31 7.36 -12.23
N PHE A 450 -12.45 6.90 -11.72
CA PHE A 450 -13.14 5.71 -12.19
C PHE A 450 -14.62 5.74 -11.85
N GLN A 451 -15.40 4.92 -12.55
CA GLN A 451 -16.81 4.68 -12.27
C GLN A 451 -17.03 3.22 -11.93
N VAL A 452 -17.91 2.95 -10.97
CA VAL A 452 -18.38 1.59 -10.67
C VAL A 452 -19.83 1.49 -11.11
N VAL A 453 -20.13 0.49 -11.94
CA VAL A 453 -21.48 0.24 -12.48
C VAL A 453 -21.91 -1.18 -12.17
N GLU A 454 -23.20 -1.43 -12.01
CA GLU A 454 -23.67 -2.76 -11.62
C GLU A 454 -23.72 -3.73 -12.79
N SER A 455 -24.15 -3.25 -13.96
CA SER A 455 -24.46 -4.15 -15.09
C SER A 455 -23.87 -3.70 -16.42
N ARG A 456 -23.81 -4.65 -17.36
CA ARG A 456 -23.47 -4.39 -18.77
C ARG A 456 -24.38 -3.31 -19.39
N LYS A 457 -25.66 -3.27 -19.00
CA LYS A 457 -26.64 -2.29 -19.50
C LYS A 457 -26.28 -0.88 -19.05
N GLU A 458 -25.97 -0.72 -17.76
CA GLU A 458 -25.51 0.55 -17.20
C GLU A 458 -24.19 1.00 -17.82
N ARG A 459 -23.24 0.07 -18.01
CA ARG A 459 -22.00 0.32 -18.75
C ARG A 459 -22.27 0.88 -20.15
N LEU A 460 -23.17 0.27 -20.93
CA LEU A 460 -23.47 0.74 -22.29
C LEU A 460 -24.03 2.16 -22.29
N LYS A 461 -24.90 2.50 -21.32
CA LYS A 461 -25.39 3.87 -21.13
C LYS A 461 -24.25 4.84 -20.83
N ARG A 462 -23.32 4.47 -19.95
CA ARG A 462 -22.16 5.30 -19.62
C ARG A 462 -21.19 5.46 -20.77
N LEU A 463 -21.08 4.50 -21.68
CA LEU A 463 -20.21 4.63 -22.87
C LEU A 463 -20.79 5.59 -23.92
N SER A 464 -22.10 5.81 -23.94
CA SER A 464 -22.75 6.79 -24.84
C SER A 464 -22.79 8.22 -24.30
N GLU A 465 -22.49 8.40 -23.01
CA GLU A 465 -22.28 9.70 -22.34
C GLU A 465 -20.79 10.09 -22.41
#